data_AF-W2FXJ4-F1
#
_entry.id   AF-W2FXJ4-F1
#
_cell.length_a   1.000
_cell.length_b   1.000
_cell.length_c   1.000
_cell.angle_alpha   90.00
_cell.angle_beta   90.00
_cell.angle_gamma   90.00
#
_symmetry.space_group_name_H-M   'P 1'
#
loop_
_entity.id
_entity.type
_entity.pdbx_description
1 polymer ?
#
loop_
_entity_poly.entity_id
_entity_poly.type
_entity_poly.pdbx_seq_one_letter_code
_entity_poly.pdbx_strand_id
1 'polypeptide(L)'
;MDLGPDPPPLDHKGITRLLLERMTDWKLPRGCINDAAAHFGCTRQTVSSVFHARDKEPRESARGIARVWTPDAIQEALETVPAIERTSYIALAAATGIPRTTLARAKGNKDGIRRATGSVKSYLTSDQMRQRIEFALSFVGEGAAGTYRFNYMNDTIHIDEKWFLHF
;
A
#
# COMPACT_ATOMS: atom_id res chain seq x y z
N MET A 1 -12.17 -11.87 -42.53
CA MET A 1 -11.89 -10.42 -42.67
C MET A 1 -10.61 -10.18 -41.91
N ASP A 2 -9.48 -10.14 -42.59
CA ASP A 2 -8.20 -9.75 -41.99
C ASP A 2 -8.28 -8.26 -41.64
N LEU A 3 -8.54 -7.98 -40.36
CA LEU A 3 -8.23 -6.66 -39.81
C LEU A 3 -6.71 -6.58 -39.82
N GLY A 4 -6.16 -5.75 -40.71
CA GLY A 4 -4.73 -5.49 -40.79
C GLY A 4 -4.15 -5.06 -39.44
N PRO A 5 -2.81 -4.97 -39.33
CA PRO A 5 -2.15 -4.63 -38.08
C PRO A 5 -2.76 -3.35 -37.51
N ASP A 6 -3.06 -3.36 -36.20
CA ASP A 6 -3.56 -2.19 -35.49
C ASP A 6 -2.68 -0.98 -35.83
N PRO A 7 -3.26 0.18 -36.19
CA PRO A 7 -2.48 1.35 -36.52
C PRO A 7 -1.54 1.67 -35.35
N PRO A 8 -0.28 2.03 -35.63
CA PRO A 8 0.69 2.30 -34.58
C PRO A 8 0.13 3.35 -33.61
N PRO A 9 0.39 3.20 -32.30
CA PRO A 9 -0.12 4.13 -31.30
C PRO A 9 0.31 5.56 -31.66
N LEU A 10 -0.66 6.47 -31.64
CA LEU A 10 -0.51 7.86 -32.04
C LEU A 10 0.59 8.53 -31.19
N ASP A 11 1.67 9.00 -31.83
CA ASP A 11 2.80 9.62 -31.13
C ASP A 11 2.50 11.07 -30.72
N HIS A 12 1.84 11.22 -29.57
CA HIS A 12 1.48 12.54 -29.01
C HIS A 12 2.70 13.43 -28.75
N LYS A 13 3.84 12.84 -28.35
CA LYS A 13 5.06 13.59 -28.03
C LYS A 13 5.75 14.07 -29.30
N GLY A 14 5.84 13.21 -30.32
CA GLY A 14 6.36 13.56 -31.64
C GLY A 14 5.55 14.66 -32.31
N ILE A 15 4.21 14.58 -32.26
CA ILE A 15 3.32 15.63 -32.79
C ILE A 15 3.60 16.97 -32.11
N THR A 16 3.66 16.98 -30.77
CA THR A 16 3.89 18.20 -29.99
C THR A 16 5.25 18.81 -30.33
N ARG A 17 6.31 17.99 -30.33
CA ARG A 17 7.67 18.43 -30.64
C ARG A 17 7.78 19.04 -32.03
N LEU A 18 7.24 18.37 -33.06
CA LEU A 18 7.30 18.84 -34.44
C LEU A 18 6.63 20.20 -34.63
N LEU A 19 5.52 20.44 -33.92
CA LEU A 19 4.80 21.70 -34.00
C LEU A 19 5.49 22.81 -33.21
N LEU A 20 6.13 22.50 -32.08
CA LEU A 20 6.94 23.46 -31.33
C LEU A 20 8.18 23.90 -32.12
N GLU A 21 8.84 22.97 -32.81
CA GLU A 21 9.99 23.27 -33.69
C GLU A 21 9.63 24.19 -34.87
N ARG A 22 8.35 24.19 -35.29
CA ARG A 22 7.83 25.03 -36.38
C ARG A 22 7.15 26.31 -35.91
N MET A 23 7.09 26.54 -34.60
CA MET A 23 6.42 27.69 -34.04
C MET A 23 7.34 28.92 -34.09
N THR A 24 6.82 30.03 -34.61
CA THR A 24 7.54 31.32 -34.70
C THR A 24 6.72 32.37 -33.97
N ASP A 25 7.34 33.19 -33.12
CA ASP A 25 6.66 34.23 -32.33
C ASP A 25 5.43 33.73 -31.57
N TRP A 26 5.55 32.54 -30.96
CA TRP A 26 4.47 31.88 -30.22
C TRP A 26 3.23 31.54 -31.07
N LYS A 27 3.37 31.58 -32.40
CA LYS A 27 2.29 31.29 -33.36
C LYS A 27 2.70 30.18 -34.29
N LEU A 28 1.76 29.29 -34.56
CA LEU A 28 1.95 28.24 -35.52
C LEU A 28 1.63 28.79 -36.93
N PRO A 29 2.55 28.68 -37.91
CA PRO A 29 2.29 29.12 -39.27
C PRO A 29 1.10 28.39 -39.89
N ARG A 30 0.44 29.07 -40.84
CA ARG A 30 -0.72 28.50 -41.54
C ARG A 30 -0.30 27.24 -42.30
N GLY A 31 -1.05 26.15 -42.13
CA GLY A 31 -0.79 24.87 -42.82
C GLY A 31 -0.07 23.83 -41.97
N CYS A 32 0.71 24.23 -40.96
CA CYS A 32 1.54 23.30 -40.17
C CYS A 32 0.77 22.17 -39.49
N ILE A 33 -0.49 22.39 -39.09
CA ILE A 33 -1.35 21.33 -38.53
C ILE A 33 -1.72 20.30 -39.59
N ASN A 34 -2.00 20.73 -40.83
CA ASN A 34 -2.31 19.82 -41.94
C ASN A 34 -1.06 19.04 -42.36
N ASP A 35 0.10 19.71 -42.38
CA ASP A 35 1.37 19.06 -42.73
C ASP A 35 1.76 18.02 -41.68
N ALA A 36 1.58 18.34 -40.38
CA ALA A 36 1.77 17.38 -39.30
C ALA A 36 0.75 16.23 -39.38
N ALA A 37 -0.51 16.51 -39.72
CA ALA A 37 -1.53 15.48 -39.89
C ALA A 37 -1.17 14.50 -41.02
N ALA A 38 -0.68 15.02 -42.15
CA ALA A 38 -0.18 14.21 -43.25
C ALA A 38 1.07 13.41 -42.86
N HIS A 39 2.01 14.01 -42.13
CA HIS A 39 3.24 13.37 -41.66
C HIS A 39 2.98 12.20 -40.69
N PHE A 40 2.02 12.36 -39.78
CA PHE A 40 1.68 11.34 -38.77
C PHE A 40 0.51 10.43 -39.17
N GLY A 41 -0.02 10.57 -40.40
CA GLY A 41 -1.12 9.74 -40.89
C GLY A 41 -2.40 9.85 -40.07
N CYS A 42 -2.66 11.01 -39.44
CA CYS A 42 -3.81 11.22 -38.57
C CYS A 42 -4.65 12.43 -39.01
N THR A 43 -5.80 12.65 -38.37
CA THR A 43 -6.66 13.77 -38.75
C THR A 43 -6.10 15.09 -38.23
N ARG A 44 -6.36 16.19 -38.95
CA ARG A 44 -6.08 17.55 -38.48
C ARG A 44 -6.66 17.82 -37.09
N GLN A 45 -7.84 17.26 -36.78
CA GLN A 45 -8.49 17.39 -35.48
C GLN A 45 -7.67 16.72 -34.36
N THR A 46 -7.12 15.54 -34.61
CA THR A 46 -6.23 14.82 -33.68
C THR A 46 -5.00 15.67 -33.36
N VAL A 47 -4.31 16.16 -34.38
CA VAL A 47 -3.12 17.02 -34.23
C VAL A 47 -3.45 18.29 -33.46
N SER A 48 -4.55 18.97 -33.82
CA SER A 48 -5.01 20.16 -33.12
C SER A 48 -5.32 19.88 -31.64
N SER A 49 -6.02 18.78 -31.36
CA SER A 49 -6.38 18.39 -29.99
C SER A 49 -5.13 18.13 -29.14
N VAL A 50 -4.20 17.32 -29.66
CA VAL A 50 -2.91 17.03 -29.00
C VAL A 50 -2.14 18.32 -28.73
N PHE A 51 -2.01 19.21 -29.72
CA PHE A 51 -1.23 20.44 -29.58
C PHE A 51 -1.81 21.41 -28.53
N HIS A 52 -3.14 21.53 -28.41
CA HIS A 52 -3.79 22.39 -27.41
C HIS A 52 -3.92 21.72 -26.04
N ALA A 53 -3.79 20.41 -25.97
CA ALA A 53 -3.76 19.64 -24.72
C ALA A 53 -2.35 19.56 -24.11
N ARG A 54 -1.30 19.93 -24.84
CA ARG A 54 0.11 19.78 -24.40
C ARG A 54 0.43 20.47 -23.08
N ASP A 55 -0.18 21.63 -22.85
CA ASP A 55 0.05 22.48 -21.66
C ASP A 55 -0.99 22.20 -20.57
N LYS A 56 -1.94 21.29 -20.83
CA LYS A 56 -2.95 20.88 -19.86
C LYS A 56 -2.45 19.63 -19.17
N GLU A 57 -2.56 19.61 -17.85
CA GLU A 57 -2.40 18.36 -17.12
C GLU A 57 -3.39 17.32 -17.67
N PRO A 58 -2.97 16.05 -17.81
CA PRO A 58 -3.87 14.98 -18.18
C PRO A 58 -5.05 15.02 -17.21
N ARG A 59 -6.25 15.32 -17.74
CA ARG A 59 -7.46 15.10 -16.94
C ARG A 59 -7.50 13.61 -16.67
N GLU A 60 -7.43 13.22 -15.40
CA GLU A 60 -7.75 11.86 -15.00
C GLU A 60 -9.05 11.49 -15.71
N SER A 61 -9.03 10.38 -16.45
CA SER A 61 -10.19 10.02 -17.23
C SER A 61 -11.35 9.81 -16.24
N ALA A 62 -12.38 10.66 -16.33
CA ALA A 62 -13.61 10.52 -15.56
C ALA A 62 -14.43 9.28 -15.99
N ARG A 63 -13.79 8.31 -16.67
CA ARG A 63 -14.37 7.04 -17.09
C ARG A 63 -14.06 6.00 -16.02
N GLY A 64 -14.72 6.17 -14.87
CA GLY A 64 -14.65 5.25 -13.75
C GLY A 64 -15.63 5.68 -12.67
N ILE A 65 -16.23 4.70 -11.98
CA ILE A 65 -16.95 4.98 -10.74
C ILE A 65 -15.92 5.55 -9.76
N ALA A 66 -16.21 6.73 -9.20
CA ALA A 66 -15.34 7.38 -8.22
C ALA A 66 -14.98 6.39 -7.11
N ARG A 67 -13.68 6.31 -6.78
CA ARG A 67 -13.21 5.40 -5.74
C ARG A 67 -13.70 5.92 -4.39
N VAL A 68 -14.65 5.21 -3.78
CA VAL A 68 -15.25 5.57 -2.47
C VAL A 68 -14.18 5.66 -1.37
N TRP A 69 -13.12 4.87 -1.47
CA TRP A 69 -12.02 4.81 -0.50
C TRP A 69 -10.69 5.14 -1.17
N THR A 70 -10.14 6.31 -0.86
CA THR A 70 -8.78 6.70 -1.25
C THR A 70 -7.74 6.00 -0.35
N PRO A 71 -6.50 5.78 -0.82
CA PRO A 71 -5.44 5.21 0.01
C PRO A 71 -5.25 5.97 1.34
N ASP A 72 -5.23 7.30 1.28
CA ASP A 72 -5.04 8.16 2.45
C ASP A 72 -6.19 8.02 3.46
N ALA A 73 -7.44 7.98 2.99
CA ALA A 73 -8.60 7.80 3.86
C ALA A 73 -8.60 6.42 4.55
N ILE A 74 -8.09 5.39 3.87
CA ILE A 74 -7.93 4.06 4.46
C ILE A 74 -6.84 4.12 5.54
N GLN A 75 -5.72 4.79 5.30
CA GLN A 75 -4.65 4.92 6.28
C GLN A 75 -5.10 5.67 7.54
N GLU A 76 -5.76 6.82 7.38
CA GLU A 76 -6.29 7.62 8.49
C GLU A 76 -7.28 6.80 9.35
N ALA A 77 -8.18 6.06 8.70
CA ALA A 77 -9.10 5.18 9.41
C ALA A 77 -8.40 4.05 10.18
N LEU A 78 -7.24 3.56 9.72
CA LEU A 78 -6.49 2.53 10.43
C LEU A 78 -5.70 3.07 11.61
N GLU A 79 -5.19 4.30 11.50
CA GLU A 79 -4.44 4.96 12.56
C GLU A 79 -5.33 5.29 13.78
N THR A 80 -6.63 5.47 13.59
CA THR A 80 -7.59 5.69 14.69
C THR A 80 -7.96 4.42 15.46
N VAL A 81 -7.87 3.24 14.83
CA VAL A 81 -8.20 1.95 15.47
C VAL A 81 -7.11 1.57 16.49
N PRO A 82 -7.42 1.12 17.72
CA PRO A 82 -6.42 0.65 18.67
C PRO A 82 -5.57 -0.51 18.11
N ALA A 83 -4.27 -0.54 18.44
CA ALA A 83 -3.35 -1.55 17.89
C ALA A 83 -3.79 -3.00 18.15
N ILE A 84 -4.47 -3.27 19.27
CA ILE A 84 -4.97 -4.60 19.63
C ILE A 84 -6.09 -5.09 18.69
N GLU A 85 -6.79 -4.17 18.03
CA GLU A 85 -7.88 -4.47 17.09
C GLU A 85 -7.39 -4.55 15.64
N ARG A 86 -6.14 -4.13 15.36
CA ARG A 86 -5.51 -4.16 14.03
C ARG A 86 -5.01 -5.56 13.63
N THR A 87 -5.86 -6.58 13.78
CA THR A 87 -5.48 -7.99 13.66
C THR A 87 -5.82 -8.59 12.29
N SER A 88 -7.01 -9.17 12.16
CA SER A 88 -7.50 -9.77 10.92
C SER A 88 -8.30 -8.75 10.11
N TYR A 89 -8.39 -8.93 8.79
CA TYR A 89 -9.26 -8.07 7.97
C TYR A 89 -10.73 -8.09 8.40
N ILE A 90 -11.20 -9.16 9.05
CA ILE A 90 -12.56 -9.23 9.60
C ILE A 90 -12.69 -8.26 10.77
N ALA A 91 -11.78 -8.34 11.75
CA ALA A 91 -11.77 -7.46 12.91
C ALA A 91 -11.57 -5.99 12.49
N LEU A 92 -10.65 -5.76 11.57
CA LEU A 92 -10.35 -4.44 11.02
C LEU A 92 -11.55 -3.83 10.29
N ALA A 93 -12.30 -4.63 9.53
CA ALA A 93 -13.53 -4.19 8.87
C ALA A 93 -14.62 -3.86 9.89
N ALA A 94 -14.73 -4.63 10.97
CA ALA A 94 -15.67 -4.33 12.05
C ALA A 94 -15.30 -3.02 12.78
N ALA A 95 -14.00 -2.77 13.02
CA ALA A 95 -13.52 -1.58 13.71
C ALA A 95 -13.57 -0.30 12.85
N THR A 96 -13.27 -0.41 11.55
CA THR A 96 -13.18 0.76 10.64
C THR A 96 -14.45 1.00 9.81
N GLY A 97 -15.33 0.01 9.70
CA GLY A 97 -16.45 0.02 8.73
C GLY A 97 -16.03 -0.17 7.27
N ILE A 98 -14.73 -0.29 6.98
CA ILE A 98 -14.22 -0.46 5.62
C ILE A 98 -14.43 -1.92 5.18
N PRO A 99 -14.97 -2.18 3.97
CA PRO A 99 -15.15 -3.54 3.48
C PRO A 99 -13.83 -4.33 3.42
N ARG A 100 -13.90 -5.60 3.83
CA ARG A 100 -12.75 -6.53 3.85
C ARG A 100 -12.01 -6.61 2.51
N THR A 101 -12.74 -6.57 1.40
CA THR A 101 -12.19 -6.62 0.05
C THR A 101 -11.41 -5.35 -0.30
N THR A 102 -11.85 -4.19 0.17
CA THR A 102 -11.15 -2.91 0.02
C THR A 102 -9.84 -2.92 0.79
N LEU A 103 -9.88 -3.35 2.06
CA LEU A 103 -8.68 -3.48 2.90
C LEU A 103 -7.65 -4.45 2.30
N ALA A 104 -8.10 -5.58 1.76
CA ALA A 104 -7.21 -6.55 1.11
C ALA A 104 -6.53 -6.00 -0.15
N ARG A 105 -7.22 -5.17 -0.94
CA ARG A 105 -6.67 -4.51 -2.14
C ARG A 105 -5.73 -3.36 -1.80
N ALA A 106 -5.97 -2.65 -0.69
CA ALA A 106 -5.14 -1.52 -0.25
C ALA A 106 -3.69 -1.94 0.05
N LYS A 107 -3.45 -3.19 0.47
CA LYS A 107 -2.11 -3.76 0.74
C LYS A 107 -1.15 -3.68 -0.46
N GLY A 108 -1.68 -3.70 -1.70
CA GLY A 108 -0.86 -3.75 -2.91
C GLY A 108 -0.25 -2.41 -3.32
N ASN A 109 -0.73 -1.30 -2.74
CA ASN A 109 -0.20 0.03 -3.03
C ASN A 109 1.02 0.28 -2.15
N LYS A 110 2.09 0.81 -2.74
CA LYS A 110 3.44 0.91 -2.17
C LYS A 110 3.56 1.74 -0.88
N ASP A 111 2.47 2.30 -0.38
CA ASP A 111 2.42 3.26 0.73
C ASP A 111 1.36 2.87 1.79
N GLY A 112 1.68 2.01 2.77
CA GLY A 112 1.08 2.23 4.10
C GLY A 112 0.43 1.09 4.87
N ILE A 113 0.29 -0.15 4.39
CA ILE A 113 -0.27 -1.23 5.24
C ILE A 113 0.47 -2.56 5.04
N ARG A 114 1.42 -2.85 5.94
CA ARG A 114 2.10 -4.15 5.99
C ARG A 114 1.54 -5.00 7.12
N ARG A 115 1.00 -6.18 6.77
CA ARG A 115 0.74 -7.22 7.78
C ARG A 115 2.07 -7.69 8.35
N ALA A 116 2.35 -7.37 9.60
CA ALA A 116 3.46 -7.92 10.35
C ALA A 116 2.97 -9.15 11.11
N THR A 117 3.57 -10.30 10.85
CA THR A 117 3.41 -11.51 11.68
C THR A 117 4.70 -11.68 12.48
N GLY A 118 4.64 -11.42 13.77
CA GLY A 118 5.70 -11.83 14.69
C GLY A 118 5.47 -13.28 15.09
N SER A 119 6.53 -14.10 15.09
CA SER A 119 6.48 -15.37 15.80
C SER A 119 6.49 -15.05 17.29
N VAL A 120 5.29 -14.91 17.87
CA VAL A 120 5.13 -15.06 19.31
C VAL A 120 5.43 -16.53 19.61
N LYS A 121 6.25 -16.76 20.64
CA LYS A 121 6.83 -18.07 21.08
C LYS A 121 6.01 -19.30 20.65
N SER A 122 6.72 -20.38 20.33
CA SER A 122 6.19 -21.71 20.01
C SER A 122 4.83 -22.00 20.66
N TYR A 123 3.85 -22.40 19.86
CA TYR A 123 2.51 -22.78 20.33
C TYR A 123 2.62 -23.74 21.51
N LEU A 124 2.08 -23.33 22.66
CA LEU A 124 2.05 -24.17 23.86
C LEU A 124 0.83 -25.08 23.80
N THR A 125 1.01 -26.37 24.10
CA THR A 125 -0.10 -27.26 24.40
C THR A 125 -0.71 -26.92 25.76
N SER A 126 -1.92 -27.41 26.03
CA SER A 126 -2.58 -27.27 27.35
C SER A 126 -1.68 -27.75 28.48
N ASP A 127 -1.00 -28.87 28.27
CA ASP A 127 -0.12 -29.48 29.27
C ASP A 127 1.13 -28.63 29.52
N GLN A 128 1.71 -28.04 28.47
CA GLN A 128 2.85 -27.13 28.59
C GLN A 128 2.45 -25.83 29.32
N MET A 129 1.23 -25.33 29.11
CA MET A 129 0.71 -24.19 29.88
C MET A 129 0.56 -24.55 31.36
N ARG A 130 -0.02 -25.72 31.66
CA ARG A 130 -0.19 -26.22 33.02
C ARG A 130 1.15 -26.34 33.74
N GLN A 131 2.14 -26.99 33.12
CA GLN A 131 3.48 -27.14 33.70
C GLN A 131 4.16 -25.79 33.97
N ARG A 132 3.99 -24.80 33.09
CA ARG A 132 4.54 -23.45 33.30
C ARG A 132 3.88 -22.73 34.46
N ILE A 133 2.56 -22.88 34.62
CA ILE A 133 1.83 -22.30 35.75
C ILE A 133 2.28 -22.97 37.05
N GLU A 134 2.36 -24.30 37.08
CA GLU A 134 2.87 -25.04 38.25
C GLU A 134 4.29 -24.62 38.63
N PHE A 135 5.17 -24.49 37.63
CA PHE A 135 6.52 -23.98 37.83
C PHE A 135 6.51 -22.55 38.38
N ALA A 136 5.69 -21.64 37.84
CA ALA A 136 5.62 -20.27 38.37
C ALA A 136 5.10 -20.24 39.82
N LEU A 137 4.10 -21.08 40.13
CA LEU A 137 3.52 -21.20 41.47
C LEU A 137 4.49 -21.79 42.49
N SER A 138 5.44 -22.64 42.10
CA SER A 138 6.43 -23.18 43.03
C SER A 138 7.36 -22.11 43.62
N PHE A 139 7.44 -20.93 42.99
CA PHE A 139 8.17 -19.77 43.50
C PHE A 139 7.27 -18.78 44.24
N VAL A 140 6.01 -19.12 44.51
CA VAL A 140 5.08 -18.29 45.28
C VAL A 140 4.76 -19.00 46.59
N GLY A 141 5.14 -18.39 47.71
CA GLY A 141 4.79 -18.86 49.05
C GLY A 141 3.67 -18.04 49.67
N GLU A 142 3.07 -18.58 50.72
CA GLU A 142 2.12 -17.83 51.56
C GLU A 142 2.85 -16.81 52.44
N GLY A 143 2.32 -15.59 52.47
CA GLY A 143 2.74 -14.50 53.32
C GLY A 143 1.80 -14.30 54.51
N ALA A 144 2.08 -13.27 55.32
CA ALA A 144 1.21 -12.93 56.44
C ALA A 144 -0.17 -12.44 55.96
N ALA A 145 -1.22 -12.73 56.74
CA ALA A 145 -2.58 -12.27 56.49
C ALA A 145 -3.16 -12.64 55.11
N GLY A 146 -2.83 -13.83 54.59
CA GLY A 146 -3.34 -14.31 53.29
C GLY A 146 -2.74 -13.61 52.08
N THR A 147 -1.62 -12.92 52.26
CA THR A 147 -0.84 -12.36 51.14
C THR A 147 0.02 -13.44 50.49
N TYR A 148 0.50 -13.18 49.26
CA TYR A 148 1.46 -14.05 48.58
C TYR A 148 2.83 -13.38 48.56
N ARG A 149 3.90 -14.17 48.73
CA ARG A 149 5.28 -13.70 48.69
C ARG A 149 6.05 -14.49 47.64
N PHE A 150 6.73 -13.79 46.75
CA PHE A 150 7.64 -14.43 45.80
C PHE A 150 8.91 -14.93 46.51
N ASN A 151 9.40 -16.09 46.07
CA ASN A 151 10.71 -16.61 46.45
C ASN A 151 11.78 -15.67 45.87
N TYR A 152 12.72 -15.25 46.72
CA TYR A 152 13.81 -14.33 46.33
C TYR A 152 14.89 -15.02 45.50
N MET A 153 14.88 -16.36 45.44
CA MET A 153 15.82 -17.18 44.67
C MET A 153 17.29 -16.87 45.00
N ASN A 154 17.56 -16.49 46.26
CA ASN A 154 18.91 -16.09 46.72
C ASN A 154 19.93 -17.25 46.66
N ASP A 155 19.45 -18.48 46.52
CA ASP A 155 20.21 -19.72 46.39
C ASP A 155 20.22 -20.28 44.95
N THR A 156 19.64 -19.56 43.99
CA THR A 156 19.51 -20.01 42.60
C THR A 156 20.36 -19.16 41.66
N ILE A 157 21.14 -19.81 40.80
CA ILE A 157 21.90 -19.15 39.73
C ILE A 157 21.20 -19.45 38.40
N HIS A 158 20.74 -18.41 37.71
CA HIS A 158 20.18 -18.54 36.36
C HIS A 158 21.27 -18.48 35.31
N ILE A 159 21.39 -19.54 34.50
CA ILE A 159 22.32 -19.63 33.37
C ILE A 159 21.49 -19.74 32.10
N ASP A 160 21.79 -18.91 31.10
CA ASP A 160 21.16 -18.94 29.78
C ASP A 160 22.24 -18.79 28.71
N GLU A 161 22.15 -19.57 27.65
CA GLU A 161 23.08 -19.50 26.53
C GLU A 161 22.51 -18.58 25.44
N LYS A 162 23.24 -17.52 25.14
CA LYS A 162 22.90 -16.60 24.07
C LYS A 162 23.95 -16.64 22.99
N TRP A 163 23.52 -16.98 21.77
CA TRP A 163 24.38 -16.95 20.60
C TRP A 163 24.62 -15.50 20.16
N PHE A 164 25.89 -15.08 20.14
CA PHE A 164 26.31 -13.82 19.54
C PHE A 164 26.94 -14.11 18.18
N LEU A 165 26.26 -13.69 17.12
CA LEU A 165 26.79 -13.72 15.77
C LEU A 165 27.59 -12.43 15.53
N HIS A 166 28.82 -12.56 15.02
CA HIS A 166 29.53 -11.41 14.46
C HIS A 166 28.97 -11.11 13.07
N PHE A 167 28.65 -9.84 12.81
CA PHE A 167 28.23 -9.32 11.52
C PHE A 167 29.34 -8.44 10.94
#